data_AF-A0AA47MYY7-F1
#
_entry.id   AF-A0AA47MYY7-F1
#
_cell.length_a   1.000
_cell.length_b   1.000
_cell.length_c   1.000
_cell.angle_alpha   90.00
_cell.angle_beta   90.00
_cell.angle_gamma   90.00
#
_symmetry.space_group_name_H-M   'P 1'
#
loop_
_entity.id
_entity.type
_entity.pdbx_description
1 polymer ?
#
loop_
_entity_poly.entity_id
_entity_poly.type
_entity_poly.pdbx_seq_one_letter_code
_entity_poly.pdbx_strand_id
1 'polypeptide(L)' 'MRHVSFSLTNHTFEIFRLSKLITDNIVYFLPRNADMNQIASLAGPGGRVEVEQNFLNNKLKTITAYFGGLIKSDG' A
#
# COMPACT_ATOMS: atom_id res chain seq x y z
N MET A 1 6.45 -13.45 -19.71
CA MET A 1 7.13 -12.79 -18.57
C MET A 1 6.25 -13.04 -17.34
N ARG A 2 6.67 -13.90 -16.41
CA ARG A 2 5.84 -14.19 -15.22
C ARG A 2 5.89 -12.97 -14.30
N HIS A 3 4.75 -12.33 -14.05
CA HIS A 3 4.62 -11.33 -13.00
C HIS A 3 4.86 -12.03 -11.66
N VAL A 4 6.06 -11.88 -11.09
CA VAL A 4 6.35 -12.35 -9.73
C VAL A 4 5.90 -11.25 -8.78
N SER A 5 4.65 -11.34 -8.31
CA SER A 5 4.20 -10.52 -7.19
C SER A 5 4.87 -11.00 -5.90
N PHE A 6 5.22 -10.06 -5.04
CA PHE A 6 5.72 -10.30 -3.70
C PHE A 6 4.52 -10.24 -2.75
N SER A 7 4.17 -11.38 -2.17
CA SER A 7 3.12 -11.43 -1.15
C SER A 7 3.56 -10.70 0.12
N LEU A 8 2.68 -9.85 0.63
CA LEU A 8 2.78 -9.33 1.98
C LEU A 8 2.74 -10.50 2.96
N THR A 9 3.57 -10.40 3.99
CA THR A 9 3.67 -11.44 5.02
C THR A 9 2.68 -11.16 6.15
N ASN A 10 2.42 -12.15 7.00
CA ASN A 10 1.59 -11.97 8.20
C ASN A 10 2.07 -10.80 9.09
N HIS A 11 3.38 -10.56 9.15
CA HIS A 11 3.94 -9.44 9.90
C HIS A 11 3.53 -8.08 9.30
N THR A 12 3.43 -7.97 7.97
CA THR A 12 2.97 -6.75 7.31
C THR A 12 1.52 -6.44 7.70
N PHE A 13 0.65 -7.45 7.72
CA PHE A 13 -0.74 -7.27 8.15
C PHE A 13 -0.84 -6.86 9.62
N GLU A 14 -0.03 -7.47 10.50
CA GLU A 14 -0.05 -7.14 11.93
C GLU A 14 0.49 -5.72 12.20
N ILE A 15 1.57 -5.30 11.51
CA ILE A 15 2.07 -3.91 11.61
C ILE A 15 0.99 -2.91 11.19
N PHE A 16 0.29 -3.18 10.08
CA PHE A 16 -0.80 -2.33 9.63
C PHE A 16 -1.94 -2.28 10.65
N ARG A 17 -2.36 -3.44 11.17
CA ARG A 17 -3.39 -3.56 12.20
C ARG A 17 -3.04 -2.76 13.46
N LEU A 18 -1.81 -2.90 13.96
CA LEU A 18 -1.35 -2.16 15.14
C LEU A 18 -1.27 -0.65 14.85
N SER A 19 -0.83 -0.26 13.65
CA SER A 19 -0.80 1.17 13.24
C SER A 19 -2.21 1.77 13.18
N LYS A 20 -3.20 1.01 12.71
CA LYS A 20 -4.62 1.40 12.70
C LYS A 20 -5.20 1.68 14.08
N LEU A 21 -4.64 1.10 15.14
CA LEU A 21 -5.05 1.42 16.52
C LEU A 21 -4.61 2.83 16.95
N ILE A 22 -3.62 3.40 16.27
CA ILE A 22 -3.08 4.74 16.55
C ILE A 22 -3.78 5.77 15.67
N THR A 23 -3.92 5.49 14.37
CA THR A 23 -4.51 6.41 13.39
C THR A 23 -4.97 5.71 12.12
N ASP A 24 -5.98 6.26 11.45
CA ASP A 24 -6.39 5.84 10.11
C ASP A 24 -5.45 6.37 9.00
N ASN A 25 -4.66 7.40 9.31
CA ASN A 25 -3.76 8.09 8.37
C ASN A 25 -2.41 7.38 8.29
N ILE A 26 -2.33 6.35 7.45
CA ILE A 26 -1.16 5.48 7.32
C ILE A 26 -0.52 5.64 5.95
N VAL A 27 0.81 5.68 5.90
CA VAL A 27 1.60 5.60 4.67
C VAL A 27 2.45 4.34 4.72
N TYR A 28 2.39 3.52 3.68
CA TYR A 28 3.15 2.27 3.59
C TYR A 28 4.08 2.27 2.37
N PHE A 29 5.39 2.25 2.62
CA PHE A 29 6.40 2.15 1.58
C PHE A 29 6.74 0.68 1.29
N LEU A 30 6.50 0.24 0.07
CA LEU A 30 6.51 -1.18 -0.31
C LEU A 30 7.37 -1.42 -1.56
N PRO A 31 7.90 -2.65 -1.74
CA PRO A 31 8.61 -3.00 -2.97
C PRO A 31 7.67 -2.91 -4.18
N ARG A 32 8.21 -2.56 -5.36
CA ARG A 32 7.45 -2.37 -6.61
C ARG A 32 6.57 -3.54 -7.05
N ASN A 33 6.84 -4.74 -6.56
CA ASN A 33 6.13 -5.96 -6.92
C ASN A 33 5.17 -6.43 -5.82
N ALA A 34 4.94 -5.63 -4.77
CA ALA A 34 3.96 -5.97 -3.74
C ALA A 34 2.57 -6.24 -4.35
N ASP A 35 1.89 -7.25 -3.83
CA ASP A 35 0.59 -7.69 -4.36
C ASP A 35 -0.50 -6.63 -4.12
N MET A 36 -1.05 -6.11 -5.22
CA MET A 36 -2.05 -5.03 -5.18
C MET A 36 -3.36 -5.44 -4.51
N ASN A 37 -3.77 -6.70 -4.63
CA ASN A 37 -5.00 -7.18 -3.97
C ASN A 37 -4.80 -7.22 -2.46
N GLN A 38 -3.61 -7.63 -2.01
CA GLN A 38 -3.27 -7.61 -0.58
C GLN A 38 -3.19 -6.19 -0.04
N ILE A 39 -2.60 -5.24 -0.78
CA ILE A 39 -2.59 -3.82 -0.40
C ILE A 39 -4.02 -3.26 -0.30
N ALA A 40 -4.87 -3.54 -1.29
CA ALA A 40 -6.26 -3.11 -1.28
C ALA A 40 -7.03 -3.71 -0.09
N SER A 41 -6.75 -4.97 0.27
CA SER A 41 -7.39 -5.63 1.41
C SER A 41 -7.09 -4.96 2.75
N LEU A 42 -5.95 -4.27 2.88
CA LEU A 42 -5.61 -3.51 4.10
C LEU A 42 -6.59 -2.36 4.37
N ALA A 43 -7.20 -1.78 3.33
CA ALA A 43 -8.18 -0.71 3.49
C ALA A 43 -9.50 -1.20 4.12
N GLY A 44 -9.76 -2.50 4.09
CA GLY A 44 -11.01 -3.11 4.55
C GLY A 44 -12.19 -2.89 3.59
N PRO A 45 -13.35 -3.50 3.88
CA PRO A 45 -14.55 -3.39 3.04
C PRO A 45 -15.01 -1.93 2.87
N GLY A 46 -15.13 -1.46 1.63
CA GLY A 46 -15.50 -0.07 1.31
C GLY A 46 -14.40 0.96 1.58
N GLY A 47 -13.24 0.53 2.09
CA GLY A 47 -12.07 1.36 2.26
C GLY A 47 -11.41 1.71 0.92
N ARG A 48 -10.65 2.81 0.93
CA ARG A 48 -9.87 3.26 -0.23
C ARG A 48 -8.39 3.23 0.11
N VAL A 49 -7.57 3.09 -0.92
CA VAL A 49 -6.11 3.23 -0.86
C VAL A 49 -5.66 3.92 -2.13
N GLU A 50 -4.77 4.91 -2.00
CA GLU A 50 -4.06 5.51 -3.12
C GLU A 50 -2.68 4.85 -3.22
N VAL A 51 -2.29 4.42 -4.42
CA VAL A 51 -0.99 3.79 -4.65
C VAL A 51 -0.17 4.65 -5.60
N GLU A 52 0.84 5.32 -5.05
CA GLU A 52 1.81 6.10 -5.82
C GLU A 52 2.96 5.20 -6.27
N GLN A 53 3.37 5.33 -7.54
CA GLN A 53 4.49 4.59 -8.11
C GLN A 53 5.76 5.45 -8.09
N ASN A 54 6.82 4.96 -7.45
CA ASN A 54 8.09 5.68 -7.35
C ASN A 54 9.07 5.22 -8.44
N PHE A 55 9.41 6.12 -9.37
CA PHE A 55 10.35 5.87 -10.46
C PHE A 55 11.72 6.50 -10.18
N LEU A 56 12.78 5.75 -10.48
CA LEU A 56 14.16 6.25 -10.53
C LEU A 56 14.77 5.87 -11.87
N ASN A 57 15.28 6.85 -12.62
CA ASN A 57 15.83 6.66 -13.97
C ASN A 57 14.86 5.87 -14.87
N ASN A 58 13.59 6.30 -14.89
CA ASN A 58 12.49 5.68 -15.63
C ASN A 58 12.21 4.21 -15.28
N LYS A 59 12.76 3.70 -14.17
CA LYS A 59 12.48 2.35 -13.66
C LYS A 59 11.70 2.43 -12.37
N LEU A 60 10.58 1.71 -12.31
CA LEU A 60 9.81 1.53 -11.07
C LEU A 60 10.69 0.84 -10.03
N LYS A 61 10.77 1.42 -8.82
CA LYS A 61 11.56 0.90 -7.70
C LYS A 61 10.69 0.44 -6.55
N THR A 62 9.75 1.28 -6.16
CA THR A 62 8.86 1.06 -5.02
C THR A 62 7.48 1.64 -5.33
N ILE A 63 6.55 1.36 -4.44
CA ILE A 63 5.25 2.01 -4.38
C ILE A 63 5.05 2.59 -2.98
N THR A 64 4.22 3.62 -2.88
CA THR A 64 3.78 4.19 -1.61
C THR A 64 2.25 4.09 -1.56
N ALA A 65 1.73 3.38 -0.56
CA ALA A 65 0.29 3.22 -0.34
C ALA A 65 -0.18 4.19 0.75
N TYR A 66 -1.16 5.04 0.44
CA TYR A 66 -1.74 6.03 1.35
C TYR A 66 -3.15 5.61 1.75
N PHE A 67 -3.44 5.70 3.05
CA PHE A 67 -4.72 5.33 3.65
C PHE A 67 -5.32 6.50 4.45
N GLY A 68 -6.63 6.44 4.68
CA GLY A 68 -7.35 7.43 5.49
C GLY A 68 -7.43 8.80 4.81
N GLY A 69 -7.27 9.87 5.59
CA GLY A 69 -7.30 11.25 5.10
C GLY A 69 -6.07 11.68 4.31
N LEU A 70 -5.12 10.77 4.06
CA LEU A 70 -3.94 11.03 3.23
C LEU A 70 -4.18 10.76 1.74
N ILE A 71 -5.32 10.14 1.41
CA ILE A 71 -5.75 9.93 0.03
C ILE A 71 -6.17 11.28 -0.54
N LYS A 72 -5.64 11.63 -1.71
CA LYS A 72 -6.07 12.84 -2.41
C LYS A 72 -7.53 12.68 -2.79
N SER A 73 -8.35 13.63 -2.36
CA SER A 73 -9.65 13.84 -2.97
C SER A 73 -9.40 14.36 -4.38
N ASP A 74 -9.86 13.62 -5.39
CA ASP A 74 -10.03 14.16 -6.73
C ASP A 74 -10.87 15.44 -6.58
N GLY A 75 -10.24 16.59 -6.79
CA GLY A 75 -10.87 17.91 -6.59
C GLY A 75 -12.01 18.16 -7.55
#